data_AF-R5CPH0-F1
#
_entry.id   AF-R5CPH0-F1
#
_cell.length_a   1.000
_cell.length_b   1.000
_cell.length_c   1.000
_cell.angle_alpha   90.00
_cell.angle_beta   90.00
_cell.angle_gamma   90.00
#
_symmetry.space_group_name_H-M   'P 1'
#
loop_
_entity.id
_entity.type
_entity.pdbx_description
1 polymer ?
#
loop_
_entity_poly.entity_id
_entity_poly.type
_entity_poly.pdbx_seq_one_letter_code
_entity_poly.pdbx_strand_id
1 'polypeptide(L)'
;MYGDSGYSGMTKRPEVKSDEHLSKMEFRTNVRPSSIKVPDTYQGIQWERDIENRKSSTRCKVEHPFLIVKRQFGYARVAYLGLAKNFHRFNVLFASANMIMCARAGRLREFCGA
;
A
#
# COMPACT_ATOMS: atom_id res chain seq x y z
N MET A 1 12.90 -7.12 -0.84
CA MET A 1 12.17 -5.98 -0.24
C MET A 1 11.18 -5.42 -1.26
N TYR A 2 9.93 -5.18 -0.86
CA TYR A 2 8.94 -4.50 -1.70
C TYR A 2 9.02 -2.99 -1.47
N GLY A 3 8.93 -2.21 -2.54
CA GLY A 3 9.05 -0.75 -2.47
C GLY A 3 8.10 -0.04 -3.43
N ASP A 4 7.75 1.20 -3.11
CA ASP A 4 7.03 2.09 -4.03
C ASP A 4 7.95 2.53 -5.18
N SER A 5 7.38 2.91 -6.32
CA SER A 5 8.02 3.52 -7.48
C SER A 5 8.96 4.69 -7.17
N GLY A 6 8.86 5.32 -6.00
CA GLY A 6 9.84 6.30 -5.50
C GLY A 6 11.23 5.71 -5.23
N TYR A 7 11.32 4.40 -5.03
CA TYR A 7 12.55 3.63 -4.86
C TYR A 7 12.99 2.95 -6.17
N SER A 8 12.45 3.36 -7.31
CA SER A 8 12.88 2.83 -8.61
C SER A 8 14.34 3.22 -8.83
N GLY A 9 15.20 2.21 -9.02
CA GLY A 9 16.64 2.38 -9.14
C GLY A 9 17.42 2.27 -7.82
N MET A 10 16.83 1.74 -6.75
CA MET A 10 17.53 1.53 -5.48
C MET A 10 18.81 0.70 -5.62
N THR A 11 18.81 -0.30 -6.50
CA THR A 11 19.98 -1.12 -6.86
C THR A 11 21.13 -0.33 -7.50
N LYS A 12 20.85 0.85 -8.07
CA LYS A 12 21.86 1.69 -8.74
C LYS A 12 22.59 2.62 -7.78
N ARG A 13 22.07 2.80 -6.56
CA ARG A 13 22.61 3.74 -5.58
C ARG A 13 23.96 3.26 -5.03
N PRO A 14 24.96 4.16 -4.89
CA PRO A 14 26.27 3.77 -4.37
C PRO A 14 26.18 3.21 -2.96
N GLU A 15 25.29 3.76 -2.11
CA GLU A 15 25.09 3.27 -0.73
C GLU A 15 24.58 1.82 -0.65
N VAL A 16 23.81 1.37 -1.66
CA VAL A 16 23.26 0.00 -1.71
C VAL A 16 24.27 -0.98 -2.32
N LYS A 17 25.14 -0.50 -3.22
CA LYS A 17 26.18 -1.30 -3.86
C LYS A 17 27.39 -1.55 -2.94
N SER A 18 27.73 -0.59 -2.08
CA SER A 18 28.86 -0.71 -1.16
C SER A 18 28.60 -1.70 -0.02
N ASP A 19 27.34 -1.92 0.33
CA ASP A 19 26.95 -2.82 1.41
C ASP A 19 26.70 -4.24 0.87
N GLU A 20 27.43 -5.22 1.40
CA GLU A 20 27.36 -6.61 0.99
C GLU A 20 26.00 -7.26 1.29
N HIS A 21 25.27 -6.76 2.28
CA HIS A 21 23.94 -7.25 2.63
C HIS A 21 22.86 -6.65 1.75
N LEU A 22 22.93 -5.34 1.47
CA LEU A 22 21.93 -4.65 0.65
C LEU A 22 22.09 -4.98 -0.85
N SER A 23 23.30 -5.22 -1.31
CA SER A 23 23.58 -5.60 -2.70
C SER A 23 23.04 -6.98 -3.07
N LYS A 24 22.99 -7.92 -2.12
CA LYS A 24 22.41 -9.27 -2.29
C LYS A 24 20.88 -9.29 -2.19
N MET A 25 20.25 -8.19 -1.79
CA MET A 25 18.81 -8.14 -1.56
C MET A 25 18.03 -7.90 -2.87
N GLU A 26 17.02 -8.72 -3.15
CA GLU A 26 16.13 -8.49 -4.30
C GLU A 26 15.16 -7.34 -3.98
N PHE A 27 15.24 -6.25 -4.75
CA PHE A 27 14.33 -5.10 -4.63
C PHE A 27 13.19 -5.22 -5.65
N ARG A 28 11.98 -5.54 -5.16
CA ARG A 28 10.76 -5.60 -5.96
C ARG A 28 10.01 -4.28 -5.85
N THR A 29 10.43 -3.32 -6.65
CA THR A 29 9.82 -2.00 -6.71
C THR A 29 8.70 -1.93 -7.75
N ASN A 30 7.68 -1.12 -7.52
CA ASN A 30 6.66 -0.84 -8.53
C ASN A 30 7.22 -0.02 -9.69
N VAL A 31 6.92 -0.43 -10.93
CA VAL A 31 7.32 0.29 -12.14
C VAL A 31 6.17 1.20 -12.58
N ARG A 32 6.50 2.41 -13.04
CA ARG A 32 5.49 3.35 -13.54
C ARG A 32 4.97 2.88 -14.90
N PRO A 33 3.67 3.06 -15.21
CA PRO A 33 3.13 2.68 -16.52
C PRO A 33 3.89 3.31 -17.69
N SER A 34 4.36 4.55 -17.54
CA SER A 34 5.14 5.27 -18.56
C SER A 34 6.55 4.70 -18.78
N SER A 35 7.07 3.89 -17.86
CA SER A 35 8.36 3.20 -18.00
C SER A 35 8.23 1.85 -18.71
N ILE A 36 7.02 1.33 -18.88
CA ILE A 36 6.75 0.07 -19.56
C ILE A 36 6.66 0.35 -21.07
N LYS A 37 7.78 0.17 -21.78
CA LYS A 37 7.90 0.45 -23.22
C LYS A 37 7.45 -0.75 -24.06
N VAL A 38 6.17 -1.06 -24.02
CA VAL A 38 5.54 -2.02 -24.95
C VAL A 38 4.79 -1.25 -26.04
N PRO A 39 5.00 -1.59 -27.33
CA PRO A 39 4.24 -0.99 -28.42
C PRO A 39 2.78 -1.41 -28.35
N ASP A 40 1.86 -0.51 -28.73
CA ASP A 40 0.41 -0.77 -28.75
C ASP A 40 0.01 -1.92 -29.70
N THR A 41 0.88 -2.27 -30.66
CA THR A 41 0.69 -3.36 -31.62
C THR A 41 0.92 -4.76 -31.01
N TYR A 42 1.33 -4.86 -29.75
CA TYR A 42 1.61 -6.14 -29.09
C TYR A 42 0.32 -6.88 -28.72
N GLN A 43 0.02 -7.98 -29.43
CA GLN A 43 -1.18 -8.81 -29.22
C GLN A 43 -1.05 -9.84 -28.08
N GLY A 44 0.07 -9.85 -27.34
CA GLY A 44 0.28 -10.79 -26.22
C GLY A 44 -0.21 -10.26 -24.87
N ILE A 45 -0.27 -11.15 -23.87
CA ILE A 45 -0.54 -10.77 -22.47
C ILE A 45 0.65 -9.94 -21.96
N GLN A 46 0.39 -8.69 -21.59
CA GLN A 46 1.38 -7.80 -20.98
C GLN A 46 1.62 -8.20 -19.52
N TRP A 47 2.33 -9.31 -19.31
CA TRP A 47 2.64 -9.87 -17.98
C TRP A 47 3.22 -8.84 -17.01
N GLU A 48 4.09 -7.96 -17.50
CA GLU A 48 4.64 -6.86 -16.70
C GLU A 48 3.54 -5.94 -16.17
N ARG A 49 2.56 -5.57 -17.01
CA ARG A 49 1.43 -4.73 -16.58
C ARG A 49 0.53 -5.45 -15.58
N ASP A 50 0.26 -6.74 -15.77
CA ASP A 50 -0.56 -7.51 -14.82
C ASP A 50 0.12 -7.62 -13.45
N ILE A 51 1.43 -7.92 -13.43
CA ILE A 51 2.22 -8.00 -12.20
C ILE A 51 2.20 -6.64 -11.47
N GLU A 52 2.45 -5.53 -12.18
CA GLU A 52 2.43 -4.20 -11.59
C GLU A 52 1.03 -3.77 -11.13
N ASN A 53 -0.01 -4.16 -11.86
CA ASN A 53 -1.40 -3.93 -11.44
C ASN A 53 -1.72 -4.67 -10.15
N ARG A 54 -1.35 -5.95 -10.02
CA ARG A 54 -1.56 -6.73 -8.79
C ARG A 54 -0.85 -6.13 -7.58
N LYS A 55 0.40 -5.67 -7.74
CA LYS A 55 1.12 -4.96 -6.67
C LYS A 55 0.38 -3.68 -6.27
N SER A 56 -0.05 -2.88 -7.25
CA SER A 56 -0.78 -1.63 -7.03
C SER A 56 -2.15 -1.85 -6.38
N SER A 57 -2.88 -2.88 -6.81
CA SER A 57 -4.18 -3.29 -6.25
C SER A 57 -4.05 -3.68 -4.78
N THR A 58 -3.02 -4.45 -4.45
CA THR A 58 -2.72 -4.83 -3.05
C THR A 58 -2.45 -3.59 -2.20
N ARG A 59 -1.68 -2.62 -2.71
CA ARG A 59 -1.42 -1.36 -2.02
C ARG A 59 -2.68 -0.54 -1.79
N CYS A 60 -3.53 -0.39 -2.82
CA CYS A 60 -4.77 0.36 -2.73
C CYS A 60 -5.69 -0.15 -1.62
N LYS A 61 -5.75 -1.47 -1.41
CA LYS A 61 -6.52 -2.09 -0.31
C LYS A 61 -6.06 -1.62 1.07
N VAL A 62 -4.76 -1.41 1.26
CA VAL A 62 -4.20 -0.92 2.53
C VAL A 62 -4.40 0.60 2.65
N GLU A 63 -4.19 1.35 1.57
CA GLU A 63 -4.31 2.81 1.56
C GLU A 63 -5.73 3.30 1.88
N HIS A 64 -6.76 2.55 1.48
CA HIS A 64 -8.15 2.94 1.70
C HIS A 64 -8.54 3.08 3.19
N PRO A 65 -8.26 2.10 4.07
CA PRO A 65 -8.39 2.27 5.53
C PRO A 65 -7.63 3.49 6.07
N PHE A 66 -6.38 3.72 5.64
CA PHE A 66 -5.59 4.88 6.08
C PHE A 66 -6.24 6.20 5.66
N LEU A 67 -6.82 6.26 4.45
CA LEU A 67 -7.54 7.43 3.98
C LEU A 67 -8.75 7.71 4.85
N ILE A 68 -9.54 6.69 5.22
CA ILE A 68 -10.68 6.83 6.14
C ILE A 68 -10.19 7.40 7.48
N VAL A 69 -9.18 6.78 8.08
CA VAL A 69 -8.65 7.20 9.39
C VAL A 69 -8.11 8.63 9.35
N LYS A 70 -7.36 9.01 8.31
CA LYS A 70 -6.75 10.34 8.23
C LYS A 70 -7.74 11.44 7.83
N ARG A 71 -8.64 11.17 6.88
CA ARG A 71 -9.54 12.19 6.31
C ARG A 71 -10.92 12.22 6.96
N GLN A 72 -11.55 11.07 7.18
CA GLN A 72 -12.91 11.02 7.75
C GLN A 72 -12.88 11.11 9.27
N PHE A 73 -11.99 10.37 9.92
CA PHE A 73 -11.82 10.46 11.38
C PHE A 73 -10.88 11.60 11.82
N GLY A 74 -10.25 12.30 10.88
CA GLY A 74 -9.40 13.46 11.16
C GLY A 74 -8.12 13.14 11.92
N TYR A 75 -7.65 11.88 11.94
CA TYR A 75 -6.39 11.49 12.59
C TYR A 75 -5.17 11.88 11.74
N ALA A 76 -4.92 13.20 11.63
CA ALA A 76 -3.79 13.73 10.89
C ALA A 76 -2.49 13.78 11.71
N ARG A 77 -2.61 13.88 13.05
CA ARG A 77 -1.48 13.98 13.98
C ARG A 77 -1.69 13.08 15.19
N VAL A 78 -0.56 12.64 15.73
CA VAL A 78 -0.47 11.85 16.97
C VAL A 78 -0.93 12.75 18.13
N ALA A 79 -1.85 12.25 18.97
CA ALA A 79 -2.44 13.07 20.04
C ALA A 79 -1.86 12.78 21.43
N TYR A 80 -1.33 11.58 21.66
CA TYR A 80 -0.80 11.19 22.96
C TYR A 80 0.73 11.19 22.97
N LEU A 81 1.31 11.53 24.12
CA LEU A 81 2.72 11.29 24.40
C LEU A 81 2.90 9.80 24.73
N GLY A 82 3.41 9.03 23.77
CA GLY A 82 3.74 7.61 23.93
C GLY A 82 3.22 6.72 22.80
N LEU A 83 4.08 5.83 22.29
CA LEU A 83 3.75 4.93 21.18
C LEU A 83 2.59 3.99 21.52
N ALA A 84 2.59 3.38 22.71
CA ALA A 84 1.55 2.45 23.13
C ALA A 84 0.15 3.08 23.11
N LYS A 85 -0.01 4.28 23.68
CA LYS A 85 -1.31 4.99 23.73
C LYS A 85 -1.85 5.29 22.33
N ASN A 86 -0.97 5.69 21.41
CA ASN A 86 -1.38 5.93 20.02
C ASN A 86 -1.66 4.65 19.26
N PHE A 87 -0.92 3.57 19.54
CA PHE A 87 -1.17 2.26 18.95
C PHE A 87 -2.57 1.72 19.33
N HIS A 88 -2.95 1.81 20.61
CA HIS A 88 -4.30 1.43 21.04
C HIS A 88 -5.39 2.27 20.32
N ARG A 89 -5.17 3.59 20.19
CA ARG A 89 -6.09 4.45 19.44
C ARG A 89 -6.17 4.05 17.96
N PHE A 90 -5.05 3.72 17.33
CA PHE A 90 -5.05 3.22 15.95
C PHE A 90 -5.86 1.93 15.79
N ASN A 91 -5.72 0.97 16.70
CA ASN A 91 -6.49 -0.28 16.65
C ASN A 91 -8.00 -0.01 16.64
N VAL A 92 -8.47 0.89 17.51
CA VAL A 92 -9.89 1.28 17.54
C VAL A 92 -10.30 1.99 16.24
N LEU A 93 -9.49 2.93 15.75
CA LEU A 93 -9.78 3.65 14.49
C LEU A 93 -9.85 2.72 13.28
N PHE A 94 -8.94 1.74 13.18
CA PHE A 94 -8.95 0.78 12.07
C PHE A 94 -10.11 -0.22 12.18
N ALA A 95 -10.49 -0.63 13.40
CA ALA A 95 -11.71 -1.41 13.61
C ALA A 95 -12.96 -0.64 13.13
N SER A 96 -13.09 0.64 13.50
CA SER A 96 -14.18 1.49 13.03
C SER A 96 -14.14 1.75 11.52
N ALA A 97 -12.95 1.90 10.94
CA ALA A 97 -12.80 2.07 9.49
C ALA A 97 -13.27 0.82 8.73
N ASN A 98 -12.97 -0.38 9.24
CA ASN A 98 -13.47 -1.63 8.69
C ASN A 98 -15.01 -1.69 8.73
N MET A 99 -15.65 -1.25 9.82
CA MET A 99 -17.11 -1.17 9.90
C MET A 99 -17.70 -0.23 8.86
N ILE A 100 -17.11 0.95 8.67
CA ILE A 100 -17.53 1.89 7.61
C ILE A 100 -17.38 1.28 6.22
N MET A 101 -16.28 0.57 5.96
CA MET A 101 -16.09 -0.13 4.69
C MET A 101 -17.15 -1.21 4.46
N CYS A 102 -17.49 -1.99 5.50
CA CYS A 102 -18.57 -2.97 5.43
C CYS A 102 -19.93 -2.31 5.17
N ALA A 103 -20.22 -1.19 5.85
CA ALA A 103 -21.43 -0.41 5.65
C ALA A 103 -21.56 0.06 4.19
N ARG A 104 -20.48 0.62 3.63
CA ARG A 104 -20.42 1.08 2.23
C ARG A 104 -20.57 -0.05 1.21
N ALA A 105 -20.13 -1.25 1.56
CA ALA A 105 -20.31 -2.45 0.76
C ALA A 105 -21.71 -3.06 0.89
N GLY A 106 -22.64 -2.46 1.63
CA GLY A 106 -23.98 -3.01 1.88
C GLY A 106 -24.00 -4.24 2.80
N ARG A 107 -22.86 -4.57 3.44
CA ARG A 107 -22.69 -5.75 4.31
C ARG A 107 -23.02 -5.48 5.77
N LEU A 108 -23.74 -4.40 6.07
CA LEU A 108 -24.09 -4.07 7.46
C LEU A 108 -24.92 -5.17 8.13
N ARG A 109 -25.73 -5.88 7.33
CA ARG A 109 -26.57 -7.00 7.76
C ARG A 109 -25.79 -8.20 8.29
N GLU A 110 -24.49 -8.33 7.97
CA GLU A 110 -23.63 -9.37 8.53
C GLU A 110 -23.28 -9.11 10.01
N PHE A 111 -23.45 -7.86 10.48
CA PHE A 111 -23.09 -7.41 11.83
C PHE A 111 -24.29 -7.01 12.68
N CYS A 112 -25.42 -6.71 12.05
CA CYS A 112 -26.71 -6.65 12.74
C CYS A 112 -27.18 -8.10 12.93
N GLY A 113 -27.01 -8.64 14.14
CA GLY A 113 -27.53 -9.95 14.50
C GLY A 113 -29.00 -10.08 14.08
N ALA A 114 -29.31 -11.20 13.44
CA ALA A 114 -30.68 -11.63 13.16
C ALA A 114 -31.48 -11.78 14.47
#